data_AF-A0A7C4QJX3-F1
#
_entry.id   AF-A0A7C4QJX3-F1
#
_cell.length_a   1.000
_cell.length_b   1.000
_cell.length_c   1.000
_cell.angle_alpha   90.00
_cell.angle_beta   90.00
_cell.angle_gamma   90.00
#
_symmetry.space_group_name_H-M   'P 1'
#
loop_
_entity.id
_entity.type
_entity.pdbx_description
1 polymer ?
#
loop_
_entity_poly.entity_id
_entity_poly.type
_entity_poly.pdbx_seq_one_letter_code
_entity_poly.pdbx_strand_id
1 'polypeptide(L)' 'MNTASAAASGHPNIAFIKRWGNRDQALRLPRNPSLSMNLAGLETRTTVTFDEALAEDMFQFS' A
#
# COMPACT_ATOMS: atom_id res chain seq x y z
N MET A 1 25.10 -12.35 9.53
CA MET A 1 23.79 -11.66 9.61
C MET A 1 23.05 -12.01 8.35
N ASN A 2 21.88 -12.64 8.48
CA ASN A 2 21.10 -13.09 7.33
C ASN A 2 19.96 -12.09 7.12
N THR A 3 19.98 -11.36 6.02
CA THR A 3 18.92 -10.41 5.69
C THR A 3 18.06 -10.99 4.58
N ALA A 4 16.76 -11.11 4.84
CA ALA A 4 15.78 -11.49 3.83
C ALA A 4 15.10 -10.23 3.30
N SER A 5 15.21 -10.00 1.99
CA SER A 5 14.63 -8.83 1.34
C SER A 5 13.67 -9.21 0.21
N ALA A 6 12.59 -8.47 0.09
CA ALA A 6 11.64 -8.56 -1.02
C ALA A 6 11.24 -7.15 -1.48
N ALA A 7 11.00 -7.00 -2.77
CA ALA A 7 10.55 -5.74 -3.36
C ALA A 7 9.35 -5.97 -4.27
N ALA A 8 8.41 -5.03 -4.26
CA ALA A 8 7.24 -5.04 -5.12
C ALA A 8 6.88 -3.63 -5.60
N SER A 9 6.25 -3.56 -6.78
CA SER A 9 5.67 -2.34 -7.32
C SER A 9 4.15 -2.36 -7.16
N GLY A 10 3.59 -1.25 -6.69
CA GLY A 10 2.15 -1.00 -6.66
C GLY A 10 1.78 0.14 -7.60
N HIS A 11 0.70 -0.03 -8.38
CA HIS A 11 0.18 1.01 -9.27
C HIS A 11 -0.94 1.81 -8.60
N PRO A 12 -0.93 3.16 -8.70
CA PRO A 12 -2.07 3.95 -8.28
C PRO A 12 -3.27 3.71 -9.20
N ASN A 13 -4.47 4.02 -8.71
CA ASN A 13 -5.70 3.88 -9.47
C ASN A 13 -6.55 5.16 -9.43
N ILE A 14 -7.37 5.37 -10.46
CA ILE A 14 -8.39 6.43 -10.50
C ILE A 14 -9.78 5.81 -10.46
N ALA A 15 -10.60 6.23 -9.51
CA ALA A 15 -11.97 5.77 -9.35
C ALA A 15 -12.92 6.41 -10.38
N PHE A 16 -13.62 5.57 -11.13
CA PHE A 16 -14.76 5.94 -11.99
C PHE A 16 -16.06 6.00 -11.18
N ILE A 17 -16.27 5.02 -10.29
CA ILE A 17 -17.31 5.05 -9.27
C ILE A 17 -16.64 5.32 -7.92
N LYS A 18 -16.98 6.44 -7.29
CA LYS A 18 -16.27 6.94 -6.11
C LYS A 18 -16.56 6.13 -4.85
N ARG A 19 -15.51 5.76 -4.10
CA ARG A 19 -15.61 5.29 -2.72
C ARG A 19 -15.67 6.52 -1.79
N TRP A 20 -16.83 6.83 -1.23
CA TRP A 20 -16.96 7.99 -0.33
C TRP A 20 -17.76 7.67 0.92
N GLY A 21 -17.16 7.91 2.08
CA GLY A 21 -17.74 7.59 3.38
C GLY A 21 -17.54 6.14 3.82
N ASN A 22 -17.39 5.96 5.12
CA ASN A 22 -17.29 4.66 5.76
C ASN A 22 -18.61 4.33 6.46
N ARG A 23 -19.06 3.08 6.34
CA ARG A 23 -20.15 2.51 7.14
C ARG A 23 -19.63 2.15 8.53
N ASP A 24 -18.42 1.62 8.58
CA ASP A 24 -17.67 1.32 9.80
C ASP A 24 -16.31 1.99 9.71
N GLN A 25 -16.00 2.85 10.68
CA GLN A 25 -14.75 3.60 10.70
C GLN A 25 -13.56 2.78 11.19
N ALA A 26 -13.75 1.90 12.17
CA ALA A 26 -12.68 1.11 12.76
C ALA A 26 -12.15 0.08 11.76
N LEU A 27 -13.07 -0.58 11.05
CA LEU A 27 -12.75 -1.54 9.99
C LEU A 27 -12.55 -0.92 8.61
N ARG A 28 -12.80 0.40 8.48
CA ARG A 28 -12.76 1.15 7.20
C ARG A 28 -13.66 0.55 6.10
N LEU A 29 -14.80 -0.04 6.47
CA LEU A 29 -15.75 -0.61 5.50
C LEU A 29 -16.48 0.51 4.75
N PRO A 30 -16.54 0.46 3.41
CA PRO A 30 -17.14 1.53 2.61
C PRO A 30 -18.68 1.52 2.70
N ARG A 31 -19.30 2.68 2.48
CA ARG A 31 -20.78 2.77 2.38
C ARG A 31 -21.34 2.26 1.06
N ASN A 32 -20.54 2.28 0.00
CA ASN A 32 -20.93 1.86 -1.34
C ASN A 32 -19.77 1.14 -2.05
N PRO A 33 -20.07 0.25 -3.02
CA PRO A 33 -19.03 -0.29 -3.89
C PRO A 33 -18.41 0.82 -4.74
N SER A 34 -17.17 0.59 -5.19
CA SER A 34 -16.42 1.48 -6.08
C SER A 34 -15.80 0.69 -7.23
N LEU A 35 -15.48 1.39 -8.31
CA LEU A 35 -14.80 0.84 -9.49
C LEU A 35 -13.70 1.82 -9.92
N SER A 36 -12.51 1.30 -10.20
CA SER A 36 -11.33 2.07 -10.57
C SER A 36 -10.50 1.37 -11.63
N MET A 37 -9.61 2.12 -12.27
CA MET A 37 -8.61 1.60 -13.22
C MET A 37 -7.21 1.93 -12.72
N ASN A 38 -6.29 0.97 -12.82
CA ASN A 38 -4.87 1.17 -12.50
C ASN A 38 -4.18 1.97 -13.61
N LEU A 39 -3.21 2.81 -13.20
CA LEU A 39 -2.40 3.59 -14.12
C LEU A 39 -1.06 2.89 -14.36
N ALA A 40 -0.76 2.54 -15.61
CA ALA A 40 0.49 1.86 -15.95
C ALA A 40 1.72 2.78 -15.80
N GLY A 41 1.58 4.08 -16.08
CA GLY A 41 2.70 5.03 -16.13
C GLY A 41 3.19 5.55 -14.78
N LEU A 42 2.57 5.14 -13.68
CA LEU A 42 2.94 5.55 -12.32
C LEU A 42 3.05 4.30 -11.45
N GLU A 43 4.05 4.26 -10.58
CA GLU A 43 4.21 3.19 -9.60
C GLU A 43 4.84 3.71 -8.31
N THR A 44 4.65 2.95 -7.24
CA THR A 44 5.42 3.05 -6.01
C THR A 44 6.12 1.73 -5.80
N ARG A 45 7.45 1.75 -5.76
CA ARG A 45 8.26 0.56 -5.45
C ARG A 45 8.58 0.56 -3.97
N THR A 46 8.24 -0.53 -3.27
CA THR A 46 8.53 -0.71 -1.85
C THR A 46 9.42 -1.93 -1.67
N THR A 47 10.47 -1.77 -0.87
CA THR A 47 11.35 -2.88 -0.46
C THR A 47 11.18 -3.09 1.04
N VAL A 48 11.04 -4.34 1.44
CA VAL A 48 11.02 -4.76 2.85
C VAL A 48 12.24 -5.63 3.09
N THR A 49 12.96 -5.34 4.16
CA THR A 49 14.12 -6.12 4.62
C THR A 49 13.89 -6.50 6.07
N PHE A 50 13.97 -7.79 6.36
CA PHE A 50 14.06 -8.28 7.74
C PHE A 50 15.53 -8.30 8.14
N ASP A 51 15.88 -7.45 9.11
CA ASP A 51 17.23 -7.34 9.66
C ASP A 51 17.18 -7.50 11.18
N GLU A 52 17.76 -8.59 11.68
CA GLU A 52 17.81 -8.93 13.10
C GLU A 52 18.61 -7.92 13.94
N ALA A 53 19.41 -7.06 13.30
CA ALA A 53 20.14 -6.00 13.99
C ALA A 53 19.27 -4.77 14.32
N LEU A 54 18.08 -4.65 13.72
CA LEU A 54 17.15 -3.55 14.00
C LEU A 54 16.38 -3.82 15.30
N ALA A 55 16.38 -2.84 16.20
CA ALA A 55 15.65 -2.93 17.47
C ALA A 55 14.13 -2.66 17.31
N GLU A 56 13.74 -2.01 16.22
CA GLU A 56 12.36 -1.64 15.91
C GLU A 56 12.16 -1.45 14.40
N ASP A 57 10.90 -1.39 13.97
CA ASP A 57 10.55 -1.13 12.58
C ASP A 57 10.97 0.29 12.15
N MET A 58 11.55 0.40 10.96
CA MET A 58 11.98 1.68 10.38
C MET A 58 11.37 1.88 9.00
N PHE A 59 10.96 3.12 8.71
CA PHE A 59 10.47 3.54 7.41
C PHE A 59 11.39 4.62 6.81
N GLN A 60 11.75 4.46 5.54
CA GLN A 60 12.62 5.39 4.82
C GLN A 60 12.03 5.71 3.44
N PHE A 61 12.20 6.94 2.97
CA PHE A 61 11.93 7.32 1.58
C PHE A 61 13.23 7.23 0.76
N SER A 62 13.14 6.73 -0.46
CA SER A 62 14.26 6.58 -1.41
C SER A 62 13.93 7.16 -2.77
#